data_AF-W4VPA3-F1
#
_entry.id   AF-W4VPA3-F1
#
_cell.length_a   1.000
_cell.length_b   1.000
_cell.length_c   1.000
_cell.angle_alpha   90.00
_cell.angle_beta   90.00
_cell.angle_gamma   90.00
#
_symmetry.space_group_name_H-M   'P 1'
#
loop_
_entity.id
_entity.type
_entity.pdbx_description
1 polymer ?
#
loop_
_entity_poly.entity_id
_entity_poly.type
_entity_poly.pdbx_seq_one_letter_code
_entity_poly.pdbx_strand_id
1 'polypeptide(L)'
;MEYSEDKHKGSIKYINNKNDLREFLEYERVLYNRKRIYMPLFCITEQSYLWKHNVLLRKTEYYVNTGKRLRGLLYKVLLNRFRNNHLIQIPINTFDRGLKLMHLGPILVNKNVKGGKDIALHINTCLVAGGTNHGAPTLEDGVVVGVGAVILGDVRIAKKRCNRS
;
A
#
# COMPACT_ATOMS: atom_id res chain seq x y z
N MET A 1 18.47 -9.92 -35.36
CA MET A 1 18.54 -10.49 -33.99
C MET A 1 17.43 -9.86 -33.18
N GLU A 2 16.40 -10.65 -32.96
CA GLU A 2 15.16 -10.27 -32.28
C GLU A 2 15.40 -10.38 -30.77
N TYR A 3 15.52 -9.25 -30.07
CA TYR A 3 15.47 -9.24 -28.62
C TYR A 3 13.99 -9.27 -28.23
N SER A 4 13.49 -10.47 -27.90
CA SER A 4 12.21 -10.66 -27.25
C SER A 4 12.26 -10.03 -25.86
N GLU A 5 11.81 -8.78 -25.73
CA GLU A 5 11.65 -8.11 -24.45
C GLU A 5 10.62 -8.84 -23.57
N ASP A 6 11.13 -9.41 -22.47
CA ASP A 6 10.49 -9.80 -21.21
C ASP A 6 8.95 -9.59 -21.09
N LYS A 7 8.20 -10.68 -21.30
CA LYS A 7 6.73 -10.77 -21.13
C LYS A 7 6.23 -10.81 -19.67
N HIS A 8 6.92 -10.19 -18.72
CA HIS A 8 6.43 -10.06 -17.33
C HIS A 8 6.80 -8.72 -16.66
N LYS A 9 6.41 -7.59 -17.28
CA LYS A 9 6.09 -6.38 -16.49
C LYS A 9 4.80 -6.67 -15.73
N GLY A 10 4.90 -7.05 -14.46
CA GLY A 10 3.73 -7.26 -13.60
C GLY A 10 2.91 -5.97 -13.53
N SER A 11 1.76 -5.92 -14.18
CA SER A 11 0.82 -4.80 -14.06
C SER A 11 0.31 -4.74 -12.62
N ILE A 12 0.36 -3.56 -11.99
CA ILE A 12 -0.18 -3.35 -10.65
C ILE A 12 -1.68 -3.70 -10.65
N LYS A 13 -2.09 -4.59 -9.73
CA LYS A 13 -3.50 -4.95 -9.52
C LYS A 13 -4.11 -4.09 -8.41
N TYR A 14 -5.33 -3.60 -8.65
CA TYR A 14 -6.16 -2.95 -7.63
C TYR A 14 -7.44 -3.74 -7.38
N ILE A 15 -8.07 -3.50 -6.23
CA ILE A 15 -9.28 -4.21 -5.81
C ILE A 15 -10.50 -3.71 -6.61
N ASN A 16 -11.08 -4.57 -7.44
CA ASN A 16 -12.26 -4.24 -8.26
C ASN A 16 -13.50 -5.07 -7.90
N ASN A 17 -13.34 -6.14 -7.14
CA ASN A 17 -14.46 -6.97 -6.69
C ASN A 17 -14.22 -7.55 -5.28
N LYS A 18 -15.20 -8.30 -4.78
CA LYS A 18 -15.14 -8.90 -3.44
C LYS A 18 -14.08 -10.00 -3.32
N ASN A 19 -13.80 -10.71 -4.40
CA ASN A 19 -12.79 -11.76 -4.43
C ASN A 19 -11.39 -11.14 -4.32
N ASP A 20 -11.12 -10.05 -5.03
CA ASP A 20 -9.87 -9.29 -4.89
C ASP A 20 -9.67 -8.79 -3.46
N LEU A 21 -10.72 -8.22 -2.84
CA LEU A 21 -10.66 -7.77 -1.45
C LEU A 21 -10.30 -8.92 -0.51
N ARG A 22 -10.94 -10.08 -0.69
CA ARG A 22 -10.66 -11.28 0.13
C ARG A 22 -9.24 -11.76 -0.09
N GLU A 23 -8.79 -11.84 -1.34
CA GLU A 23 -7.43 -12.24 -1.72
C GLU A 23 -6.37 -11.34 -1.06
N PHE A 24 -6.53 -10.01 -1.16
CA PHE A 24 -5.60 -9.04 -0.58
C PHE A 24 -5.54 -9.19 0.94
N LEU A 25 -6.69 -9.25 1.61
CA LEU A 25 -6.73 -9.37 3.08
C LEU A 25 -6.22 -10.71 3.59
N GLU A 26 -6.49 -11.83 2.88
CA GLU A 26 -5.97 -13.15 3.25
C GLU A 26 -4.44 -13.23 3.07
N TYR A 27 -3.91 -12.62 2.02
CA TYR A 27 -2.48 -12.53 1.80
C TYR A 27 -1.80 -11.67 2.89
N GLU A 28 -2.31 -10.45 3.09
CA GLU A 28 -1.68 -9.48 3.98
C GLU A 28 -1.85 -9.84 5.46
N ARG A 29 -2.94 -10.53 5.87
CA ARG A 29 -3.11 -10.90 7.30
C ARG A 29 -1.94 -11.74 7.82
N VAL A 30 -1.31 -12.54 6.96
CA VAL A 30 -0.14 -13.36 7.32
C VAL A 30 1.05 -12.46 7.63
N LEU A 31 1.27 -11.40 6.84
CA LEU A 31 2.34 -10.41 7.04
C LEU A 31 2.22 -9.65 8.37
N TYR A 32 0.99 -9.47 8.86
CA TYR A 32 0.68 -8.82 10.14
C TYR A 32 0.43 -9.81 11.30
N ASN A 33 0.75 -11.10 11.12
CA ASN A 33 0.55 -12.16 12.13
C ASN A 33 -0.90 -12.25 12.65
N ARG A 34 -1.88 -12.09 11.75
CA ARG A 34 -3.31 -12.13 12.06
C ARG A 34 -3.94 -13.44 11.59
N LYS A 35 -4.69 -14.07 12.50
CA LYS A 35 -5.46 -15.29 12.23
C LYS A 35 -6.72 -15.06 11.41
N ARG A 36 -7.28 -13.85 11.42
CA ARG A 36 -8.56 -13.50 10.78
C ARG A 36 -8.45 -12.21 9.99
N ILE A 37 -9.22 -12.09 8.91
CA ILE A 37 -9.26 -10.90 8.05
C ILE A 37 -10.09 -9.73 8.61
N TYR A 38 -10.80 -9.93 9.72
CA TYR A 38 -11.67 -8.90 10.28
C TYR A 38 -10.86 -7.75 10.88
N MET A 39 -11.44 -6.54 10.78
CA MET A 39 -10.92 -5.37 11.47
C MET A 39 -11.00 -5.59 12.99
N PRO A 40 -9.94 -5.29 13.76
CA PRO A 40 -9.99 -5.44 15.20
C PRO A 40 -10.90 -4.36 15.81
N LEU A 41 -11.75 -4.77 16.77
CA LEU A 41 -12.60 -3.85 17.52
C LEU A 41 -11.77 -3.04 18.52
N PHE A 42 -10.91 -3.74 19.27
CA PHE A 42 -9.98 -3.15 20.23
C PHE A 42 -8.55 -3.26 19.71
N CYS A 43 -7.82 -2.14 19.77
CA CYS A 43 -6.41 -2.09 19.37
C CYS A 43 -5.55 -1.94 20.62
N ILE A 44 -4.89 -3.03 21.03
CA ILE A 44 -4.06 -3.10 22.23
C ILE A 44 -2.58 -3.03 21.84
N THR A 45 -2.19 -3.75 20.80
CA THR A 45 -0.80 -3.82 20.33
C THR A 45 -0.59 -2.97 19.09
N GLU A 46 0.65 -2.55 18.83
CA GLU A 46 1.04 -1.89 17.58
C GLU A 46 0.51 -2.64 16.34
N GLN A 47 0.70 -3.96 16.32
CA GLN A 47 0.23 -4.82 15.23
C GLN A 47 -1.28 -4.75 15.00
N SER A 48 -2.07 -4.54 16.06
CA SER A 48 -3.53 -4.38 15.91
C SER A 48 -3.90 -3.04 15.26
N TYR A 49 -3.14 -1.97 15.53
CA TYR A 49 -3.29 -0.69 14.83
C TYR A 49 -2.89 -0.79 13.37
N LEU A 50 -1.73 -1.39 13.08
CA LEU A 50 -1.25 -1.58 11.71
C LEU A 50 -2.22 -2.44 10.88
N TRP A 51 -2.74 -3.52 11.46
CA TRP A 51 -3.75 -4.33 10.79
C TRP A 51 -5.07 -3.56 10.58
N LYS A 52 -5.50 -2.77 11.57
CA LYS A 52 -6.69 -1.91 11.42
C LYS A 52 -6.53 -0.91 10.28
N HIS A 53 -5.38 -0.26 10.18
CA HIS A 53 -5.03 0.60 9.04
C HIS A 53 -5.19 -0.16 7.73
N ASN A 54 -4.55 -1.33 7.61
CA ASN A 54 -4.56 -2.11 6.39
C ASN A 54 -5.98 -2.53 5.96
N VAL A 55 -6.79 -3.01 6.91
CA VAL A 55 -8.19 -3.36 6.63
C VAL A 55 -9.02 -2.14 6.23
N LEU A 56 -8.83 -0.99 6.88
CA LEU A 56 -9.52 0.25 6.51
C LEU A 56 -9.13 0.69 5.10
N LEU A 57 -7.84 0.65 4.76
CA LEU A 57 -7.34 0.99 3.42
C LEU A 57 -7.98 0.11 2.35
N ARG A 58 -7.85 -1.23 2.47
CA ARG A 58 -8.34 -2.19 1.47
C ARG A 58 -9.86 -2.18 1.33
N LYS A 59 -10.60 -2.02 2.44
CA LYS A 59 -12.06 -1.88 2.37
C LYS A 59 -12.48 -0.56 1.72
N THR A 60 -11.74 0.52 1.97
CA THR A 60 -12.01 1.81 1.32
C THR A 60 -11.80 1.68 -0.20
N GLU A 61 -10.70 1.07 -0.64
CA GLU A 61 -10.45 0.75 -2.06
C GLU A 61 -11.62 -0.02 -2.66
N TYR A 62 -12.02 -1.13 -2.04
CA TYR A 62 -13.16 -1.93 -2.52
C TYR A 62 -14.46 -1.12 -2.66
N TYR A 63 -14.87 -0.39 -1.62
CA TYR A 63 -16.15 0.33 -1.64
C TYR A 63 -16.15 1.48 -2.64
N VAL A 64 -15.01 2.15 -2.81
CA VAL A 64 -14.84 3.24 -3.78
C VAL A 64 -14.81 2.69 -5.20
N ASN A 65 -13.98 1.69 -5.47
CA ASN A 65 -13.79 1.13 -6.81
C ASN A 65 -15.04 0.39 -7.32
N THR A 66 -15.86 -0.17 -6.43
CA THR A 66 -17.14 -0.82 -6.80
C THR A 66 -18.34 0.11 -6.79
N GLY A 67 -18.15 1.43 -6.68
CA GLY A 67 -19.22 2.42 -6.75
C GLY A 67 -20.21 2.41 -5.58
N LYS A 68 -19.88 1.76 -4.45
CA LYS A 68 -20.77 1.67 -3.26
C LYS A 68 -20.71 2.96 -2.44
N ARG A 69 -21.30 4.04 -2.96
CA ARG A 69 -21.17 5.44 -2.48
C ARG A 69 -21.26 5.62 -0.96
N LEU A 70 -22.33 5.13 -0.30
CA LEU A 70 -22.52 5.32 1.14
C LEU A 70 -21.43 4.65 1.96
N ARG A 71 -21.16 3.36 1.68
CA ARG A 71 -20.10 2.61 2.38
C ARG A 71 -18.72 3.17 2.05
N GLY A 72 -18.51 3.62 0.81
CA GLY A 72 -17.27 4.27 0.38
C GLY A 72 -17.00 5.56 1.15
N LEU A 73 -18.02 6.41 1.33
CA LEU A 73 -17.90 7.62 2.13
C LEU A 73 -17.60 7.31 3.60
N LEU A 74 -18.36 6.38 4.20
CA LEU A 74 -18.14 5.94 5.58
C LEU A 74 -16.69 5.45 5.79
N TYR A 75 -16.22 4.55 4.93
CA TYR A 75 -14.87 4.00 5.06
C TYR A 75 -13.78 5.04 4.77
N LYS A 76 -14.00 5.99 3.84
CA LYS A 76 -13.11 7.14 3.65
C LYS A 76 -12.97 7.98 4.92
N VAL A 77 -14.08 8.26 5.61
CA VAL A 77 -14.06 9.02 6.88
C VAL A 77 -13.30 8.25 7.96
N LEU A 78 -13.60 6.95 8.13
CA LEU A 78 -12.91 6.09 9.10
C LEU A 78 -11.41 6.00 8.81
N LEU A 79 -11.03 5.81 7.54
CA LEU A 79 -9.64 5.78 7.11
C LEU A 79 -8.98 7.13 7.38
N ASN A 80 -9.56 8.25 6.97
CA ASN A 80 -8.97 9.58 7.20
C ASN A 80 -8.78 9.90 8.68
N ARG A 81 -9.77 9.57 9.52
CA ARG A 81 -9.64 9.75 10.98
C ARG A 81 -8.49 8.92 11.55
N PHE A 82 -8.37 7.65 11.12
CA PHE A 82 -7.26 6.79 11.51
C PHE A 82 -5.91 7.38 11.05
N ARG A 83 -5.81 7.75 9.76
CA ARG A 83 -4.59 8.30 9.15
C ARG A 83 -4.12 9.57 9.86
N ASN A 84 -5.02 10.47 10.22
CA ASN A 84 -4.69 11.71 10.91
C ASN A 84 -4.26 11.47 12.36
N ASN A 85 -4.90 10.53 13.07
CA ASN A 85 -4.54 10.21 14.46
C ASN A 85 -3.19 9.49 14.58
N HIS A 86 -2.77 8.76 13.54
CA HIS A 86 -1.55 7.94 13.57
C HIS A 86 -0.47 8.41 12.58
N LEU A 87 -0.69 9.51 11.86
CA LEU A 87 0.22 10.10 10.89
C LEU A 87 0.58 9.18 9.69
N ILE A 88 -0.22 8.16 9.41
CA ILE A 88 -0.04 7.25 8.26
C ILE A 88 -0.85 7.78 7.08
N GLN A 89 -0.26 8.63 6.25
CA GLN A 89 -0.91 9.23 5.09
C GLN A 89 -0.70 8.41 3.81
N ILE A 90 -1.40 7.27 3.71
CA ILE A 90 -1.42 6.42 2.50
C ILE A 90 -2.76 6.57 1.75
N PRO A 91 -2.77 7.10 0.52
CA PRO A 91 -3.96 7.16 -0.33
C PRO A 91 -4.38 5.78 -0.85
N ILE A 92 -5.68 5.61 -1.10
CA ILE A 92 -6.22 4.42 -1.78
C ILE A 92 -5.61 4.25 -3.17
N ASN A 93 -5.53 3.01 -3.66
CA ASN A 93 -5.09 2.66 -5.02
C ASN A 93 -3.66 3.11 -5.35
N THR A 94 -2.77 3.07 -4.35
CA THR A 94 -1.33 3.38 -4.51
C THR A 94 -0.47 2.12 -4.56
N PHE A 95 -0.82 1.08 -3.79
CA PHE A 95 -0.07 -0.17 -3.67
C PHE A 95 -0.88 -1.40 -4.11
N ASP A 96 -0.23 -2.33 -4.82
CA ASP A 96 -0.72 -3.70 -5.00
C ASP A 96 -0.77 -4.45 -3.64
N ARG A 97 -1.17 -5.73 -3.65
CA ARG A 97 -1.20 -6.60 -2.47
C ARG A 97 0.19 -6.76 -1.87
N GLY A 98 0.21 -6.99 -0.56
CA GLY A 98 1.45 -7.23 0.19
C GLY A 98 2.03 -5.97 0.82
N LEU A 99 1.25 -4.89 0.93
CA LEU A 99 1.69 -3.69 1.64
C LEU A 99 1.93 -4.02 3.13
N LYS A 100 3.18 -3.90 3.56
CA LYS A 100 3.59 -4.11 4.95
C LYS A 100 4.09 -2.82 5.57
N LEU A 101 3.37 -2.32 6.57
CA LEU A 101 3.87 -1.26 7.45
C LEU A 101 4.68 -1.91 8.57
N MET A 102 5.93 -1.48 8.73
CA MET A 102 6.85 -2.14 9.66
C MET A 102 6.63 -1.70 11.11
N HIS A 103 6.29 -0.42 11.31
CA HIS A 103 5.98 0.17 12.62
C HIS A 103 4.88 1.23 12.51
N LEU A 104 4.20 1.49 13.62
CA LEU A 104 3.22 2.56 13.74
C LEU A 104 3.97 3.89 13.86
N GLY A 105 3.78 4.76 12.87
CA GLY A 105 4.39 6.08 12.87
C GLY A 105 4.18 6.82 11.56
N PRO A 106 4.77 8.02 11.41
CA PRO A 106 4.57 8.89 10.27
C PRO A 106 4.97 8.22 8.94
N ILE A 107 4.08 8.24 7.96
CA ILE A 107 4.35 7.81 6.59
C ILE A 107 3.59 8.76 5.67
N LEU A 108 4.25 9.32 4.66
CA LEU A 108 3.63 10.22 3.68
C LEU A 108 3.73 9.62 2.28
N VAL A 109 2.59 9.37 1.62
CA VAL A 109 2.56 8.85 0.25
C VAL A 109 1.70 9.74 -0.62
N ASN A 110 2.25 10.21 -1.74
CA ASN A 110 1.50 10.94 -2.76
C ASN A 110 0.53 10.00 -3.47
N LYS A 111 -0.67 10.51 -3.82
CA LYS A 111 -1.72 9.74 -4.50
C LYS A 111 -1.30 9.16 -5.87
N ASN A 112 -0.29 9.74 -6.50
CA ASN A 112 0.22 9.32 -7.81
C ASN A 112 1.29 8.23 -7.70
N VAL A 113 1.75 7.89 -6.49
CA VAL A 113 2.71 6.80 -6.27
C VAL A 113 2.14 5.48 -6.78
N LYS A 114 3.00 4.69 -7.41
CA LYS A 114 2.69 3.36 -7.93
C LYS A 114 3.61 2.34 -7.28
N GLY A 115 3.10 1.62 -6.29
CA GLY A 115 3.81 0.53 -5.65
C GLY A 115 3.34 -0.84 -6.15
N GLY A 116 4.31 -1.67 -6.52
CA GLY A 116 4.10 -3.08 -6.86
C GLY A 116 3.71 -3.95 -5.65
N LYS A 117 3.95 -5.25 -5.78
CA LYS A 117 3.64 -6.24 -4.74
C LYS A 117 4.67 -6.22 -3.63
N ASP A 118 4.27 -6.65 -2.44
CA ASP A 118 5.19 -6.93 -1.32
C ASP A 118 6.08 -5.74 -0.93
N ILE A 119 5.53 -4.52 -1.03
CA ILE A 119 6.21 -3.31 -0.59
C ILE A 119 6.19 -3.23 0.94
N ALA A 120 7.35 -3.03 1.54
CA ALA A 120 7.47 -2.76 2.97
C ALA A 120 7.89 -1.30 3.20
N LEU A 121 7.16 -0.60 4.06
CA LEU A 121 7.45 0.78 4.45
C LEU A 121 7.80 0.84 5.94
N HIS A 122 8.97 1.38 6.24
CA HIS A 122 9.33 1.78 7.59
C HIS A 122 8.76 3.16 7.94
N ILE A 123 8.84 3.51 9.23
CA ILE A 123 8.40 4.82 9.74
C ILE A 123 9.27 5.96 9.21
N ASN A 124 8.70 7.16 9.22
CA ASN A 124 9.27 8.41 8.74
C ASN A 124 9.64 8.34 7.25
N THR A 125 8.88 7.58 6.45
CA THR A 125 9.08 7.49 5.01
C THR A 125 8.20 8.46 4.24
N CYS A 126 8.76 9.08 3.20
CA CYS A 126 8.06 10.04 2.35
C CYS A 126 8.23 9.66 0.88
N LEU A 127 7.13 9.37 0.19
CA LEU A 127 7.06 9.13 -1.26
C LEU A 127 6.28 10.28 -1.90
N VAL A 128 6.97 11.25 -2.47
CA VAL A 128 6.41 12.57 -2.79
C VAL A 128 6.63 12.97 -4.25
N ALA A 129 5.70 13.74 -4.82
CA ALA A 129 5.79 14.20 -6.20
C ALA A 129 6.84 15.30 -6.35
N GLY A 130 7.45 15.36 -7.54
CA GLY A 130 8.53 16.29 -7.85
C GLY A 130 8.02 17.68 -8.20
N GLY A 131 7.58 18.45 -7.20
CA GLY A 131 7.31 19.90 -7.30
C GLY A 131 6.59 20.37 -8.57
N THR A 132 7.36 20.68 -9.61
CA THR A 132 6.91 21.21 -10.91
C THR A 132 6.25 20.17 -11.81
N ASN A 133 6.63 18.89 -11.70
CA ASN A 133 6.04 17.79 -12.45
C ASN A 133 5.26 16.90 -11.48
N HIS A 134 3.99 16.60 -11.78
CA HIS A 134 3.16 15.69 -10.97
C HIS A 134 3.66 14.23 -10.92
N GLY A 135 4.84 13.96 -11.48
CA GLY A 135 5.54 12.69 -11.43
C GLY A 135 5.87 12.31 -10.00
N ALA A 136 5.57 11.06 -9.66
CA ALA A 136 5.69 10.51 -8.33
C ALA A 136 6.40 9.15 -8.39
N PRO A 137 6.99 8.69 -7.27
CA PRO A 137 7.76 7.46 -7.26
C PRO A 137 6.98 6.23 -7.76
N THR A 138 7.66 5.40 -8.54
CA THR A 138 7.21 4.05 -8.91
C THR A 138 8.12 3.03 -8.25
N LEU A 139 7.57 2.14 -7.43
CA LEU A 139 8.28 1.08 -6.72
C LEU A 139 7.92 -0.27 -7.37
N GLU A 140 8.92 -1.05 -7.78
CA GLU A 140 8.71 -2.42 -8.25
C GLU A 140 8.47 -3.40 -7.09
N ASP A 141 8.12 -4.64 -7.43
CA ASP A 141 7.81 -5.69 -6.46
C ASP A 141 8.96 -5.94 -5.46
N GLY A 142 8.63 -6.10 -4.18
CA GLY A 142 9.55 -6.49 -3.11
C GLY A 142 10.47 -5.38 -2.60
N VAL A 143 10.22 -4.12 -2.96
CA VAL A 143 11.02 -2.99 -2.45
C VAL A 143 10.71 -2.74 -0.97
N VAL A 144 11.79 -2.58 -0.19
CA VAL A 144 11.74 -2.17 1.22
C VAL A 144 12.24 -0.74 1.34
N VAL A 145 11.42 0.16 1.84
CA VAL A 145 11.76 1.56 2.07
C VAL A 145 12.14 1.73 3.53
N GLY A 146 13.43 2.02 3.79
CA GLY A 146 14.00 2.12 5.13
C GLY A 146 13.55 3.34 5.93
N VAL A 147 13.86 3.35 7.24
CA VAL A 147 13.48 4.42 8.17
C VAL A 147 14.00 5.77 7.68
N GLY A 148 13.15 6.79 7.68
CA GLY A 148 13.56 8.16 7.33
C GLY A 148 13.76 8.43 5.83
N ALA A 149 13.55 7.44 4.96
CA ALA A 149 13.83 7.61 3.54
C ALA A 149 12.81 8.56 2.87
N VAL A 150 13.33 9.47 2.05
CA VAL A 150 12.56 10.38 1.21
C VAL A 150 12.83 10.07 -0.26
N ILE A 151 11.79 9.72 -1.00
CA ILE A 151 11.84 9.44 -2.44
C ILE A 151 10.97 10.49 -3.13
N LEU A 152 11.62 11.34 -3.94
CA LEU A 152 11.01 12.52 -4.54
C LEU A 152 11.03 12.43 -6.07
N GLY A 153 9.91 12.80 -6.70
CA GLY A 153 9.83 12.96 -8.15
C GLY A 153 9.51 11.69 -8.91
N ASP A 154 9.61 11.79 -10.23
CA ASP A 154 9.40 10.68 -11.16
C ASP A 154 10.62 9.76 -11.17
N VAL A 155 10.76 8.97 -10.11
CA VAL A 155 11.85 8.01 -9.94
C VAL A 155 11.30 6.60 -9.88
N ARG A 156 12.01 5.67 -10.52
CA ARG A 156 11.68 4.24 -10.50
C ARG A 156 12.68 3.49 -9.63
N ILE A 157 12.18 2.84 -8.58
CA ILE A 157 12.97 1.95 -7.73
C ILE A 157 12.76 0.52 -8.22
N ALA A 158 13.82 -0.05 -8.78
CA ALA A 158 13.79 -1.40 -9.34
C ALA A 158 13.79 -2.48 -8.25
N LYS A 159 13.20 -3.64 -8.56
CA LYS A 159 13.25 -4.83 -7.71
C LYS A 159 14.69 -5.34 -7.61
N LYS A 160 15.01 -6.01 -6.50
CA LYS A 160 16.29 -6.72 -6.39
C LYS A 160 16.36 -7.79 -7.47
N ARG A 161 17.32 -7.69 -8.40
CA ARG A 161 17.72 -8.81 -9.25
C ARG A 161 18.51 -9.79 -8.40
N CYS A 162 17.96 -10.99 -8.16
CA CYS A 162 18.81 -12.12 -7.82
C CYS A 162 19.46 -12.60 -9.11
N ASN A 163 20.72 -12.25 -9.32
CA ASN A 163 21.56 -12.99 -10.27
C ASN A 163 21.75 -14.38 -9.67
N ARG A 164 21.03 -15.38 -10.19
CA ARG A 164 21.45 -16.76 -10.05
C ARG A 164 22.61 -16.95 -11.04
N SER A 165 23.83 -16.89 -10.53
CA SER A 165 25.00 -17.50 -11.16
C SER A 165 24.94 -19.01 -10.95
#